data_AF-A0A1T3MGQ0-F1
#
_entry.id   AF-A0A1T3MGQ0-F1
#
_cell.length_a   1.000
_cell.length_b   1.000
_cell.length_c   1.000
_cell.angle_alpha   90.00
_cell.angle_beta   90.00
_cell.angle_gamma   90.00
#
_symmetry.space_group_name_H-M   'P 1'
#
loop_
_entity.id
_entity.type
_entity.pdbx_description
1 polymer ?
#
loop_
_entity_poly.entity_id
_entity_poly.type
_entity_poly.pdbx_seq_one_letter_code
_entity_poly.pdbx_strand_id
1 'polypeptide(L)'
;MKKSLLLLLLISLFTWSCKKEEKTHPYTFYYWRTNFELNQTEKQALEKSSTPILYTRYFDIDKVNGRFEPIGILSSKQNIQQKIVPVVFIMNRVWENITPEELDFLAAKTNEFIQRVSKENAFNTINEIQIDSDWTAGTKVDYFAFLKKLKQVSGKDISCTIRLHQVKDKKNTGIPPVSKGYLMCYSTSSPLADTPENSILDVTTLKNYLSGIGEYPLKLDIALPIYSWGIVTNHLGKHKLINAVSEENLKTDSKFRKVAEHLYQVEEDHFYEGFYLSKGFQIKVEEISQKDLDQVKDFLNKKLNNYNIIYYHLDSRFLHYQY
;
A
#
# COMPACT_ATOMS: atom_id res chain seq x y z
N MET A 1 -12.18 -61.52 -9.33
CA MET A 1 -11.45 -60.84 -8.23
C MET A 1 -10.22 -60.07 -8.70
N LYS A 2 -9.31 -60.61 -9.54
CA LYS A 2 -8.10 -59.88 -10.00
C LYS A 2 -8.35 -58.60 -10.80
N LYS A 3 -9.40 -58.54 -11.65
CA LYS A 3 -9.75 -57.33 -12.43
C LYS A 3 -10.32 -56.19 -11.58
N SER A 4 -11.03 -56.51 -10.50
CA SER A 4 -11.61 -55.51 -9.59
C SER A 4 -10.53 -54.86 -8.71
N LEU A 5 -9.49 -55.63 -8.36
CA LEU A 5 -8.35 -55.13 -7.59
C LEU A 5 -7.48 -54.16 -8.42
N LEU A 6 -7.33 -54.42 -9.72
CA LEU A 6 -6.58 -53.55 -10.63
C LEU A 6 -7.29 -52.20 -10.87
N LEU A 7 -8.63 -52.21 -10.89
CA LEU A 7 -9.44 -51.00 -11.04
C LEU A 7 -9.39 -50.11 -9.79
N LEU A 8 -9.41 -50.72 -8.58
CA LEU A 8 -9.21 -49.98 -7.33
C LEU A 8 -7.80 -49.38 -7.21
N LEU A 9 -6.78 -50.08 -7.71
CA LEU A 9 -5.40 -49.57 -7.73
C LEU A 9 -5.21 -48.41 -8.73
N LEU A 10 -5.92 -48.43 -9.86
CA LEU A 10 -5.93 -47.32 -10.81
C LEU A 10 -6.64 -46.08 -10.24
N ILE A 11 -7.73 -46.26 -9.49
CA ILE A 11 -8.47 -45.17 -8.85
C ILE A 11 -7.64 -44.53 -7.71
N SER A 12 -6.84 -45.31 -6.97
CA SER A 12 -5.97 -44.74 -5.92
C SER A 12 -4.78 -43.95 -6.46
N LEU A 13 -4.36 -44.19 -7.71
CA LEU A 13 -3.30 -43.42 -8.38
C LEU A 13 -3.78 -42.06 -8.89
N PHE A 14 -5.09 -41.85 -9.06
CA PHE A 14 -5.67 -40.54 -9.39
C PHE A 14 -5.96 -39.65 -8.16
N THR A 15 -5.86 -40.19 -6.93
CA THR A 15 -6.03 -39.41 -5.69
C THR A 15 -4.74 -38.84 -5.13
N TRP A 16 -3.59 -39.05 -5.78
CA TRP A 16 -2.46 -38.13 -5.67
C TRP A 16 -2.78 -36.84 -6.44
N SER A 17 -3.81 -36.15 -5.95
CA SER A 17 -4.06 -34.77 -6.25
C SER A 17 -2.80 -34.00 -5.87
N CYS A 18 -2.14 -33.42 -6.87
CA CYS A 18 -1.12 -32.40 -6.67
C CYS A 18 -1.68 -31.38 -5.69
N LYS A 19 -1.23 -31.41 -4.42
CA LYS A 19 -1.30 -30.22 -3.59
C LYS A 19 -0.49 -29.18 -4.34
N LYS A 20 -1.20 -28.23 -4.98
CA LYS A 20 -0.58 -27.07 -5.61
C LYS A 20 0.24 -26.41 -4.52
N GLU A 21 1.56 -26.58 -4.58
CA GLU A 21 2.46 -26.02 -3.59
C GLU A 21 2.28 -24.51 -3.65
N GLU A 22 1.69 -23.96 -2.60
CA GLU A 22 1.32 -22.56 -2.56
C GLU A 22 2.63 -21.76 -2.48
N LYS A 23 2.94 -20.99 -3.52
CA LYS A 23 4.14 -20.16 -3.54
C LYS A 23 4.06 -19.16 -2.38
N THR A 24 4.82 -19.41 -1.32
CA THR A 24 4.98 -18.49 -0.20
C THR A 24 5.95 -17.38 -0.57
N HIS A 25 5.56 -16.13 -0.38
CA HIS A 25 6.42 -14.97 -0.62
C HIS A 25 6.86 -14.37 0.70
N PRO A 26 8.11 -13.89 0.81
CA PRO A 26 8.49 -13.13 1.98
C PRO A 26 7.63 -11.88 2.11
N TYR A 27 7.24 -11.51 3.33
CA TYR A 27 6.43 -10.35 3.58
C TYR A 27 6.95 -9.45 4.70
N THR A 28 6.48 -8.20 4.66
CA THR A 28 6.61 -7.21 5.73
C THR A 28 5.51 -6.15 5.58
N PHE A 29 5.66 -4.99 6.23
CA PHE A 29 4.64 -3.95 6.31
C PHE A 29 5.15 -2.55 6.00
N TYR A 30 4.22 -1.70 5.56
CA TYR A 30 4.35 -0.25 5.63
C TYR A 30 3.92 0.29 7.00
N TYR A 31 4.50 1.42 7.41
CA TYR A 31 4.08 2.22 8.54
C TYR A 31 3.86 3.67 8.09
N TRP A 32 2.62 4.13 8.16
CA TRP A 32 2.19 5.40 7.56
C TRP A 32 1.51 6.33 8.57
N ARG A 33 2.16 6.57 9.72
CA ARG A 33 1.70 7.47 10.78
C ARG A 33 2.81 8.44 11.17
N THR A 34 2.49 9.70 11.46
CA THR A 34 3.47 10.72 11.89
C THR A 34 4.03 10.44 13.28
N ASN A 35 3.19 9.94 14.19
CA ASN A 35 3.65 9.50 15.49
C ASN A 35 4.04 8.04 15.36
N PHE A 36 5.33 7.75 15.45
CA PHE A 36 5.82 6.39 15.47
C PHE A 36 5.61 5.79 16.85
N GLU A 37 4.74 4.80 16.90
CA GLU A 37 4.48 3.99 18.07
C GLU A 37 3.99 2.63 17.59
N LEU A 38 4.62 1.55 18.07
CA LEU A 38 4.10 0.21 17.85
C LEU A 38 3.53 -0.33 19.16
N ASN A 39 2.27 -0.72 19.14
CA ASN A 39 1.69 -1.48 20.24
C ASN A 39 2.18 -2.94 20.23
N GLN A 40 1.83 -3.69 21.26
CA GLN A 40 2.31 -5.07 21.40
C GLN A 40 1.89 -5.97 20.24
N THR A 41 0.66 -5.81 19.74
CA THR A 41 0.14 -6.57 18.60
C THR A 41 0.91 -6.25 17.32
N GLU A 42 1.18 -4.97 17.05
CA GLU A 42 1.93 -4.52 15.88
C GLU A 42 3.40 -5.00 15.93
N LYS A 43 4.04 -4.97 17.11
CA LYS A 43 5.40 -5.51 17.31
C LYS A 43 5.45 -7.01 17.00
N GLN A 44 4.51 -7.78 17.56
CA GLN A 44 4.45 -9.23 17.34
C GLN A 44 4.17 -9.57 15.89
N ALA A 45 3.32 -8.82 15.19
CA ALA A 45 3.07 -9.05 13.77
C ALA A 45 4.31 -8.79 12.91
N LEU A 46 5.06 -7.72 13.20
CA LEU A 46 6.30 -7.42 12.50
C LEU A 46 7.40 -8.46 12.79
N GLU A 47 7.54 -8.91 14.04
CA GLU A 47 8.49 -9.96 14.43
C GLU A 47 8.19 -11.32 13.78
N LYS A 48 6.91 -11.64 13.56
CA LYS A 48 6.47 -12.84 12.84
C LYS A 48 6.66 -12.76 11.33
N SER A 49 6.85 -11.56 10.78
CA SER A 49 7.07 -11.40 9.33
C SER A 49 8.37 -12.08 8.91
N SER A 50 8.39 -12.65 7.71
CA SER A 50 9.60 -13.33 7.21
C SER A 50 10.76 -12.36 6.97
N THR A 51 10.44 -11.07 6.80
CA THR A 51 11.41 -9.99 6.58
C THR A 51 11.11 -8.86 7.56
N PRO A 52 11.60 -8.89 8.81
CA PRO A 52 11.25 -7.94 9.87
C PRO A 52 11.94 -6.56 9.68
N ILE A 53 11.68 -5.93 8.53
CA ILE A 53 12.13 -4.60 8.11
C ILE A 53 10.89 -3.76 7.85
N LEU A 54 10.75 -2.63 8.53
CA LEU A 54 9.57 -1.77 8.41
C LEU A 54 9.81 -0.65 7.38
N TYR A 55 8.89 -0.50 6.42
CA TYR A 55 8.90 0.62 5.48
C TYR A 55 8.18 1.79 6.11
N THR A 56 8.91 2.78 6.58
CA THR A 56 8.38 3.82 7.47
C THR A 56 8.33 5.17 6.75
N ARG A 57 7.14 5.76 6.64
CA ARG A 57 6.97 7.10 6.07
C ARG A 57 7.54 8.16 7.00
N TYR A 58 8.67 8.74 6.61
CA TYR A 58 9.39 9.74 7.38
C TYR A 58 8.78 11.13 7.29
N PHE A 59 8.47 11.58 6.08
CA PHE A 59 7.87 12.89 5.84
C PHE A 59 7.37 12.92 4.40
N ASP A 60 6.58 13.95 4.12
CA ASP A 60 6.15 14.26 2.77
C ASP A 60 6.84 15.53 2.29
N ILE A 61 6.98 15.68 0.99
CA ILE A 61 7.47 16.90 0.34
C ILE A 61 6.36 17.51 -0.49
N ASP A 62 6.13 18.80 -0.28
CA ASP A 62 5.26 19.63 -1.10
C ASP A 62 6.01 20.84 -1.68
N LYS A 63 5.48 21.46 -2.74
CA LYS A 63 5.95 22.73 -3.31
C LYS A 63 4.85 23.78 -3.13
N VAL A 64 4.97 24.60 -2.09
CA VAL A 64 3.99 25.65 -1.73
C VAL A 64 4.61 27.01 -1.99
N ASN A 65 3.93 27.87 -2.76
CA ASN A 65 4.41 29.21 -3.12
C ASN A 65 5.85 29.22 -3.69
N GLY A 66 6.18 28.21 -4.51
CA GLY A 66 7.50 28.06 -5.12
C GLY A 66 8.60 27.54 -4.20
N ARG A 67 8.27 27.11 -2.96
CA ARG A 67 9.25 26.58 -1.99
C ARG A 67 8.96 25.13 -1.67
N PHE A 68 10.00 24.31 -1.61
CA PHE A 68 9.90 22.93 -1.16
C PHE A 68 9.80 22.90 0.37
N GLU A 69 8.77 22.24 0.88
CA GLU A 69 8.49 22.15 2.31
C GLU A 69 8.33 20.69 2.74
N PRO A 70 9.05 20.25 3.78
CA PRO A 70 8.74 18.99 4.43
C PRO A 70 7.49 19.14 5.31
N ILE A 71 6.52 18.26 5.13
CA ILE A 71 5.29 18.24 5.93
C ILE A 71 5.07 16.87 6.56
N GLY A 72 4.27 16.85 7.65
CA GLY A 72 3.95 15.63 8.38
C GLY A 72 5.19 14.90 8.86
N ILE A 73 6.16 15.59 9.45
CA ILE A 73 7.44 14.99 9.84
C ILE A 73 7.25 13.96 10.96
N LEU A 74 7.73 12.74 10.72
CA LEU A 74 7.63 11.66 11.68
C LEU A 74 8.47 11.94 12.94
N SER A 75 7.89 11.59 14.07
CA SER A 75 8.56 11.60 15.36
C SER A 75 8.25 10.32 16.13
N SER A 76 9.22 9.83 16.89
CA SER A 76 9.09 8.69 17.78
C SER A 76 9.35 9.10 19.22
N LYS A 77 8.55 8.58 20.14
CA LYS A 77 8.85 8.62 21.59
C LYS A 77 9.40 7.29 22.11
N GLN A 78 9.43 6.26 21.26
CA GLN A 78 9.90 4.93 21.58
C GLN A 78 11.31 4.71 21.02
N ASN A 79 12.14 3.97 21.77
CA ASN A 79 13.38 3.43 21.23
C ASN A 79 13.04 2.20 20.36
N ILE A 80 13.42 2.23 19.09
CA ILE A 80 13.05 1.24 18.09
C ILE A 80 14.29 0.48 17.67
N GLN A 81 14.26 -0.85 17.78
CA GLN A 81 15.38 -1.71 17.38
C GLN A 81 15.20 -2.29 15.98
N GLN A 82 14.00 -2.15 15.40
CA GLN A 82 13.64 -2.65 14.08
C GLN A 82 14.46 -1.96 12.99
N LYS A 83 14.82 -2.73 11.97
CA LYS A 83 15.44 -2.20 10.75
C LYS A 83 14.39 -1.44 9.96
N ILE A 84 14.74 -0.26 9.46
CA ILE A 84 13.82 0.63 8.75
C ILE A 84 14.31 0.93 7.34
N VAL A 85 13.38 0.90 6.38
CA VAL A 85 13.52 1.61 5.11
C VAL A 85 12.82 2.97 5.24
N PRO A 86 13.54 4.09 5.16
CA PRO A 86 12.90 5.40 5.09
C PRO A 86 12.09 5.52 3.80
N VAL A 87 10.82 5.89 3.93
CA VAL A 87 9.93 6.22 2.82
C VAL A 87 9.66 7.72 2.84
N VAL A 88 9.82 8.39 1.71
CA VAL A 88 9.49 9.80 1.53
C VAL A 88 8.39 9.91 0.48
N PHE A 89 7.27 10.53 0.86
CA PHE A 89 6.21 10.84 -0.09
C PHE A 89 6.50 12.18 -0.77
N ILE A 90 6.31 12.28 -2.08
CA ILE A 90 6.49 13.53 -2.82
C ILE A 90 5.24 13.80 -3.64
N MET A 91 4.60 14.93 -3.38
CA MET A 91 3.40 15.33 -4.10
C MET A 91 3.70 15.62 -5.57
N ASN A 92 2.79 15.22 -6.47
CA ASN A 92 3.02 15.31 -7.92
C ASN A 92 3.32 16.73 -8.41
N ARG A 93 2.74 17.75 -7.78
CA ARG A 93 2.96 19.17 -8.11
C ARG A 93 4.40 19.65 -7.87
N VAL A 94 5.19 18.91 -7.10
CA VAL A 94 6.63 19.18 -6.92
C VAL A 94 7.36 19.11 -8.26
N TRP A 95 6.90 18.25 -9.18
CA TRP A 95 7.51 18.05 -10.49
C TRP A 95 7.07 19.08 -11.53
N GLU A 96 6.05 19.89 -11.25
CA GLU A 96 5.55 20.88 -12.20
C GLU A 96 6.54 22.04 -12.32
N ASN A 97 7.07 22.22 -13.54
CA ASN A 97 8.02 23.29 -13.88
C ASN A 97 9.27 23.34 -12.97
N ILE A 98 9.74 22.18 -12.50
CA ILE A 98 10.95 22.11 -11.68
C ILE A 98 12.20 22.33 -12.54
N THR A 99 13.16 23.13 -12.05
CA THR A 99 14.41 23.39 -12.77
C THR A 99 15.50 22.34 -12.45
N PRO A 100 16.53 22.19 -13.30
CA PRO A 100 17.68 21.32 -12.98
C PRO A 100 18.37 21.65 -11.65
N GLU A 101 18.50 22.93 -11.31
CA GLU A 101 19.10 23.39 -10.05
C GLU A 101 18.19 23.05 -8.86
N GLU A 102 16.87 23.21 -9.02
CA GLU A 102 15.90 22.78 -8.01
C GLU A 102 15.94 21.26 -7.79
N LEU A 103 16.17 20.46 -8.83
CA LEU A 103 16.33 19.00 -8.71
C LEU A 103 17.58 18.63 -7.89
N ASP A 104 18.71 19.32 -8.10
CA ASP A 104 19.93 19.12 -7.31
C ASP A 104 19.71 19.49 -5.84
N PHE A 105 19.10 20.67 -5.62
CA PHE A 105 18.73 21.12 -4.29
C PHE A 105 17.80 20.13 -3.58
N LEU A 106 16.74 19.68 -4.26
CA LEU A 106 15.75 18.79 -3.70
C LEU A 106 16.35 17.43 -3.34
N ALA A 107 17.19 16.85 -4.21
CA ALA A 107 17.87 15.58 -3.92
C ALA A 107 18.78 15.69 -2.69
N ALA A 108 19.61 16.73 -2.62
CA ALA A 108 20.51 16.97 -1.50
C ALA A 108 19.73 17.17 -0.18
N LYS A 109 18.69 18.01 -0.20
CA LYS A 109 17.88 18.31 0.98
C LYS A 109 17.02 17.14 1.43
N THR A 110 16.52 16.33 0.51
CA THR A 110 15.81 15.09 0.85
C THR A 110 16.72 14.14 1.62
N ASN A 111 17.95 13.91 1.13
CA ASN A 111 18.91 13.05 1.81
C ASN A 111 19.34 13.59 3.18
N GLU A 112 19.69 14.90 3.26
CA GLU A 112 20.00 15.57 4.53
C GLU A 112 18.86 15.39 5.54
N PHE A 113 17.62 15.53 5.09
CA PHE A 113 16.49 15.46 5.98
C PHE A 113 16.15 14.02 6.41
N ILE A 114 16.32 13.02 5.54
CA ILE A 114 16.24 11.60 5.93
C ILE A 114 17.27 11.28 7.01
N GLN A 115 18.50 11.78 6.88
CA GLN A 115 19.56 11.58 7.88
C GLN A 115 19.21 12.25 9.21
N ARG A 116 18.66 13.47 9.17
CA ARG A 116 18.18 14.18 10.37
C ARG A 116 17.09 13.38 11.10
N VAL A 117 16.02 12.98 10.40
CA VAL A 117 14.92 12.19 10.99
C VAL A 117 15.45 10.87 11.57
N SER A 118 16.34 10.19 10.86
CA SER A 118 16.95 8.94 11.37
C SER A 118 17.74 9.17 12.65
N LYS A 119 18.55 10.23 12.71
CA LYS A 119 19.40 10.56 13.86
C LYS A 119 18.58 10.99 15.07
N GLU A 120 17.63 11.90 14.89
CA GLU A 120 16.78 12.43 15.96
C GLU A 120 15.96 11.33 16.66
N ASN A 121 15.57 10.29 15.91
CA ASN A 121 14.80 9.18 16.44
C ASN A 121 15.63 7.92 16.70
N ALA A 122 16.96 7.97 16.55
CA ALA A 122 17.87 6.83 16.72
C ALA A 122 17.52 5.58 15.90
N PHE A 123 17.02 5.77 14.66
CA PHE A 123 16.57 4.66 13.81
C PHE A 123 17.72 3.89 13.16
N ASN A 124 17.60 2.57 13.18
CA ASN A 124 18.48 1.66 12.44
C ASN A 124 18.05 1.54 10.97
N THR A 125 18.51 2.45 10.12
CA THR A 125 18.16 2.44 8.69
C THR A 125 18.99 1.48 7.87
N ILE A 126 18.37 0.79 6.92
CA ILE A 126 19.09 -0.06 5.96
C ILE A 126 19.62 0.76 4.76
N ASN A 127 20.36 0.08 3.88
CA ASN A 127 20.89 0.66 2.64
C ASN A 127 19.82 0.76 1.53
N GLU A 128 18.66 1.34 1.84
CA GLU A 128 17.59 1.61 0.88
C GLU A 128 16.87 2.90 1.29
N ILE A 129 16.49 3.73 0.32
CA ILE A 129 15.51 4.80 0.47
C ILE A 129 14.40 4.54 -0.54
N GLN A 130 13.15 4.55 -0.08
CA GLN A 130 12.01 4.45 -0.97
C GLN A 130 11.38 5.82 -1.19
N ILE A 131 11.08 6.13 -2.45
CA ILE A 131 10.35 7.33 -2.84
C ILE A 131 8.94 6.94 -3.27
N ASP A 132 7.94 7.43 -2.56
CA ASP A 132 6.54 7.32 -2.95
C ASP A 132 6.12 8.59 -3.70
N SER A 133 5.99 8.51 -5.01
CA SER A 133 5.54 9.65 -5.82
C SER A 133 4.97 9.16 -7.14
N ASP A 134 3.79 9.65 -7.47
CA ASP A 134 3.22 9.39 -8.78
C ASP A 134 3.86 10.36 -9.80
N TRP A 135 3.99 9.87 -11.03
CA TRP A 135 4.47 10.66 -12.15
C TRP A 135 3.61 10.43 -13.38
N THR A 136 3.63 11.39 -14.29
CA THR A 136 2.90 11.36 -15.55
C THR A 136 3.86 11.29 -16.73
N ALA A 137 3.35 11.15 -17.95
CA ALA A 137 4.18 11.27 -19.15
C ALA A 137 4.91 12.63 -19.24
N GLY A 138 4.30 13.70 -18.69
CA GLY A 138 4.87 15.05 -18.67
C GLY A 138 5.93 15.26 -17.59
N THR A 139 5.83 14.58 -16.45
CA THR A 139 6.73 14.78 -15.29
C THR A 139 7.77 13.66 -15.11
N LYS A 140 7.71 12.59 -15.91
CA LYS A 140 8.62 11.43 -15.77
C LYS A 140 10.10 11.80 -15.88
N VAL A 141 10.45 12.77 -16.74
CA VAL A 141 11.85 13.15 -16.99
C VAL A 141 12.46 13.73 -15.71
N ASP A 142 11.76 14.67 -15.08
CA ASP A 142 12.23 15.34 -13.87
C ASP A 142 12.23 14.41 -12.66
N TYR A 143 11.17 13.60 -12.51
CA TYR A 143 11.12 12.59 -11.46
C TYR A 143 12.28 11.57 -11.59
N PHE A 144 12.55 11.07 -12.80
CA PHE A 144 13.63 10.12 -13.02
C PHE A 144 15.01 10.75 -12.84
N ALA A 145 15.17 12.04 -13.17
CA ALA A 145 16.38 12.79 -12.88
C ALA A 145 16.59 12.95 -11.36
N PHE A 146 15.53 13.25 -10.61
CA PHE A 146 15.56 13.31 -9.14
C PHE A 146 16.01 11.96 -8.53
N LEU A 147 15.43 10.83 -8.96
CA LEU A 147 15.81 9.50 -8.44
C LEU A 147 17.30 9.21 -8.64
N LYS A 148 17.85 9.57 -9.81
CA LYS A 148 19.29 9.42 -10.11
C LYS A 148 20.15 10.32 -9.22
N LYS A 149 19.79 11.60 -9.07
CA LYS A 149 20.51 12.55 -8.21
C LYS A 149 20.46 12.11 -6.75
N LEU A 150 19.31 11.67 -6.26
CA LEU A 150 19.15 11.15 -4.90
C LEU A 150 20.04 9.93 -4.65
N LYS A 151 20.12 9.00 -5.62
CA LYS A 151 21.04 7.85 -5.55
C LYS A 151 22.49 8.30 -5.42
N GLN A 152 22.91 9.28 -6.21
CA GLN A 152 24.28 9.81 -6.19
C GLN A 152 24.62 10.48 -4.85
N VAL A 153 23.76 11.36 -4.34
CA VAL A 153 24.05 12.12 -3.11
C VAL A 153 23.90 11.29 -1.84
N SER A 154 23.03 10.27 -1.84
CA SER A 154 22.83 9.41 -0.67
C SER A 154 23.81 8.24 -0.62
N GLY A 155 24.30 7.77 -1.77
CA GLY A 155 25.07 6.53 -1.88
C GLY A 155 24.26 5.27 -1.56
N LYS A 156 22.94 5.38 -1.33
CA LYS A 156 22.04 4.28 -1.00
C LYS A 156 21.34 3.74 -2.24
N ASP A 157 20.81 2.53 -2.16
CA ASP A 157 19.86 2.07 -3.17
C ASP A 157 18.56 2.86 -3.09
N ILE A 158 18.04 3.23 -4.26
CA ILE A 158 16.77 3.94 -4.38
C ILE A 158 15.75 2.97 -4.96
N SER A 159 14.61 2.88 -4.29
CA SER A 159 13.41 2.23 -4.81
C SER A 159 12.26 3.22 -4.90
N CYS A 160 11.21 2.87 -5.63
CA CYS A 160 10.04 3.71 -5.75
C CYS A 160 8.74 2.91 -5.77
N THR A 161 7.65 3.56 -5.38
CA THR A 161 6.30 3.02 -5.61
C THR A 161 5.93 3.14 -7.09
N ILE A 162 5.04 2.27 -7.57
CA ILE A 162 4.55 2.24 -8.94
C ILE A 162 3.05 1.95 -8.92
N ARG A 163 2.26 2.74 -9.64
CA ARG A 163 0.80 2.56 -9.79
C ARG A 163 0.47 1.54 -10.88
N LEU A 164 -0.70 0.94 -10.76
CA LEU A 164 -1.27 0.00 -11.75
C LEU A 164 -1.23 0.56 -13.18
N HIS A 165 -1.64 1.82 -13.37
CA HIS A 165 -1.67 2.46 -14.69
C HIS A 165 -0.26 2.70 -15.25
N GLN A 166 0.76 2.96 -14.41
CA GLN A 166 2.13 3.15 -14.85
C GLN A 166 2.77 1.86 -15.36
N VAL A 167 2.31 0.70 -14.86
CA VAL A 167 2.67 -0.61 -15.42
C VAL A 167 1.98 -0.84 -16.77
N LYS A 168 0.67 -0.59 -16.84
CA LYS A 168 -0.12 -0.75 -18.07
C LYS A 168 0.41 0.13 -19.21
N ASP A 169 0.66 1.40 -18.92
CA ASP A 169 1.01 2.42 -19.89
C ASP A 169 2.52 2.72 -19.91
N LYS A 170 3.35 1.73 -19.55
CA LYS A 170 4.83 1.84 -19.40
C LYS A 170 5.55 2.49 -20.59
N LYS A 171 5.02 2.37 -21.81
CA LYS A 171 5.57 3.03 -23.01
C LYS A 171 5.44 4.56 -22.93
N ASN A 172 4.35 5.05 -22.35
CA ASN A 172 4.04 6.46 -22.21
C ASN A 172 4.64 7.03 -20.91
N THR A 173 4.43 6.34 -19.78
CA THR A 173 4.89 6.79 -18.46
C THR A 173 6.38 6.53 -18.23
N GLY A 174 7.00 5.63 -19.00
CA GLY A 174 8.39 5.25 -18.82
C GLY A 174 8.60 4.27 -17.67
N ILE A 175 9.85 3.82 -17.51
CA ILE A 175 10.28 2.91 -16.43
C ILE A 175 11.28 3.67 -15.56
N PRO A 176 11.07 3.75 -14.23
CA PRO A 176 11.93 4.53 -13.36
C PRO A 176 13.34 3.90 -13.28
N PRO A 177 14.41 4.72 -13.24
CA PRO A 177 15.80 4.27 -13.26
C PRO A 177 16.29 3.80 -11.88
N VAL A 178 15.55 2.88 -11.27
CA VAL A 178 15.82 2.30 -9.93
C VAL A 178 16.13 0.81 -10.03
N SER A 179 16.66 0.21 -8.96
CA SER A 179 16.94 -1.23 -8.93
C SER A 179 15.69 -2.08 -8.71
N LYS A 180 14.68 -1.52 -8.04
CA LYS A 180 13.43 -2.21 -7.69
C LYS A 180 12.27 -1.23 -7.54
N GLY A 181 11.09 -1.63 -8.01
CA GLY A 181 9.83 -0.92 -7.82
C GLY A 181 8.88 -1.66 -6.86
N TYR A 182 7.95 -0.93 -6.25
CA TYR A 182 6.91 -1.46 -5.36
C TYR A 182 5.56 -1.19 -6.01
N LEU A 183 4.99 -2.21 -6.63
CA LEU A 183 3.71 -2.11 -7.31
C LEU A 183 2.58 -2.03 -6.28
N MET A 184 1.89 -0.89 -6.23
CA MET A 184 0.73 -0.68 -5.39
C MET A 184 -0.49 -1.38 -6.01
N CYS A 185 -0.82 -2.56 -5.47
CA CYS A 185 -1.98 -3.36 -5.86
C CYS A 185 -3.23 -2.95 -5.09
N TYR A 186 -3.49 -1.65 -5.02
CA TYR A 186 -4.66 -1.03 -4.36
C TYR A 186 -4.94 0.37 -4.94
N SER A 187 -6.00 1.02 -4.46
CA SER A 187 -6.57 2.25 -5.00
C SER A 187 -6.97 2.10 -6.46
N THR A 188 -7.80 1.08 -6.75
CA THR A 188 -8.25 0.76 -8.11
C THR A 188 -9.21 1.77 -8.70
N SER A 189 -9.91 2.54 -7.85
CA SER A 189 -10.77 3.66 -8.24
C SER A 189 -10.76 4.75 -7.17
N SER A 190 -11.44 5.87 -7.43
CA SER A 190 -11.60 6.92 -6.44
C SER A 190 -12.71 6.54 -5.45
N PRO A 191 -12.50 6.64 -4.12
CA PRO A 191 -13.57 6.46 -3.13
C PRO A 191 -14.65 7.53 -3.18
N LEU A 192 -14.40 8.63 -3.91
CA LEU A 192 -15.36 9.71 -4.11
C LEU A 192 -16.19 9.53 -5.38
N ALA A 193 -15.88 8.51 -6.19
CA ALA A 193 -16.69 8.16 -7.35
C ALA A 193 -17.93 7.37 -6.90
N ASP A 194 -19.08 7.65 -7.51
CA ASP A 194 -20.32 6.94 -7.26
C ASP A 194 -20.32 5.60 -8.02
N THR A 195 -19.48 4.67 -7.57
CA THR A 195 -19.33 3.33 -8.16
C THR A 195 -19.59 2.25 -7.11
N PRO A 196 -20.28 1.15 -7.47
CA PRO A 196 -20.56 0.08 -6.53
C PRO A 196 -19.29 -0.66 -6.10
N GLU A 197 -18.25 -0.72 -6.94
CA GLU A 197 -17.02 -1.45 -6.68
C GLU A 197 -16.25 -0.91 -5.46
N ASN A 198 -15.47 -1.78 -4.84
CA ASN A 198 -14.57 -1.42 -3.75
C ASN A 198 -13.40 -0.59 -4.31
N SER A 199 -13.28 0.65 -3.86
CA SER A 199 -12.25 1.57 -4.36
C SER A 199 -10.84 1.26 -3.85
N ILE A 200 -10.71 0.54 -2.73
CA ILE A 200 -9.43 0.03 -2.23
C ILE A 200 -8.89 -1.02 -3.18
N LEU A 201 -9.69 -2.03 -3.54
CA LEU A 201 -9.29 -3.10 -4.44
C LEU A 201 -10.48 -3.74 -5.14
N ASP A 202 -10.57 -3.51 -6.44
CA ASP A 202 -11.33 -4.35 -7.38
C ASP A 202 -10.38 -5.28 -8.13
N VAL A 203 -10.49 -6.58 -7.85
CA VAL A 203 -9.62 -7.62 -8.41
C VAL A 203 -9.72 -7.67 -9.94
N THR A 204 -10.90 -7.42 -10.50
CA THR A 204 -11.11 -7.43 -11.96
C THR A 204 -10.33 -6.31 -12.64
N THR A 205 -10.47 -5.09 -12.12
CA THR A 205 -9.74 -3.91 -12.57
C THR A 205 -8.23 -4.10 -12.45
N LEU A 206 -7.75 -4.62 -11.31
CA LEU A 206 -6.33 -4.92 -11.11
C LEU A 206 -5.79 -5.88 -12.17
N LYS A 207 -6.51 -6.98 -12.44
CA LYS A 207 -6.11 -7.97 -13.46
C LYS A 207 -6.03 -7.36 -14.86
N ASN A 208 -6.94 -6.45 -15.18
CA ASN A 208 -6.94 -5.75 -16.46
C ASN A 208 -5.71 -4.86 -16.62
N TYR A 209 -5.39 -4.04 -15.60
CA TYR A 209 -4.18 -3.20 -15.61
C TYR A 209 -2.90 -4.02 -15.70
N LEU A 210 -2.85 -5.16 -15.04
CA LEU A 210 -1.64 -5.98 -14.90
C LEU A 210 -1.59 -7.18 -15.85
N SER A 211 -2.43 -7.19 -16.89
CA SER A 211 -2.43 -8.25 -17.90
C SER A 211 -1.05 -8.46 -18.54
N GLY A 212 -0.29 -7.38 -18.77
CA GLY A 212 1.07 -7.39 -19.30
C GLY A 212 2.21 -7.25 -18.27
N ILE A 213 1.96 -7.45 -16.97
CA ILE A 213 2.98 -7.23 -15.92
C ILE A 213 4.24 -8.08 -16.09
N GLY A 214 4.13 -9.28 -16.66
CA GLY A 214 5.28 -10.18 -16.90
C GLY A 214 6.31 -9.61 -17.90
N GLU A 215 5.93 -8.59 -18.68
CA GLU A 215 6.81 -7.87 -19.59
C GLU A 215 7.36 -6.55 -18.99
N TYR A 216 7.05 -6.24 -17.74
CA TYR A 216 7.58 -5.05 -17.09
C TYR A 216 9.05 -5.32 -16.72
N PRO A 217 10.01 -4.53 -17.23
CA PRO A 217 11.43 -4.91 -17.16
C PRO A 217 12.10 -4.66 -15.81
N LEU A 218 11.47 -3.86 -14.94
CA LEU A 218 11.98 -3.58 -13.61
C LEU A 218 11.51 -4.66 -12.62
N LYS A 219 12.40 -5.08 -11.71
CA LYS A 219 12.03 -5.98 -10.61
C LYS A 219 10.95 -5.33 -9.74
N LEU A 220 9.88 -6.07 -9.46
CA LEU A 220 8.76 -5.60 -8.65
C LEU A 220 8.63 -6.39 -7.35
N ASP A 221 8.53 -5.68 -6.24
CA ASP A 221 7.86 -6.16 -5.04
C ASP A 221 6.41 -5.64 -5.04
N ILE A 222 5.52 -6.30 -4.30
CA ILE A 222 4.08 -6.08 -4.39
C ILE A 222 3.56 -5.49 -3.08
N ALA A 223 2.92 -4.33 -3.15
CA ALA A 223 2.24 -3.74 -2.01
C ALA A 223 0.75 -4.11 -2.04
N LEU A 224 0.26 -4.81 -1.00
CA LEU A 224 -1.12 -5.27 -0.89
C LEU A 224 -1.88 -4.52 0.21
N PRO A 225 -3.16 -4.17 0.01
CA PRO A 225 -3.97 -3.48 1.01
C PRO A 225 -4.48 -4.46 2.06
N ILE A 226 -4.37 -4.10 3.32
CA ILE A 226 -5.05 -4.80 4.44
C ILE A 226 -5.94 -3.86 5.26
N TYR A 227 -5.97 -2.58 4.89
CA TYR A 227 -6.77 -1.57 5.56
C TYR A 227 -8.22 -1.58 5.09
N SER A 228 -9.06 -0.88 5.84
CA SER A 228 -10.45 -0.60 5.50
C SER A 228 -10.80 0.87 5.77
N TRP A 229 -11.88 1.34 5.15
CA TRP A 229 -12.47 2.66 5.45
C TRP A 229 -13.98 2.67 5.27
N GLY A 230 -14.61 3.71 5.80
CA GLY A 230 -16.00 4.05 5.56
C GLY A 230 -16.09 5.32 4.73
N ILE A 231 -16.81 5.27 3.60
CA ILE A 231 -17.19 6.45 2.82
C ILE A 231 -18.52 6.94 3.38
N VAL A 232 -18.46 8.03 4.15
CA VAL A 232 -19.62 8.69 4.74
C VAL A 232 -20.22 9.65 3.73
N THR A 233 -21.52 9.53 3.48
CA THR A 233 -22.30 10.42 2.60
C THR A 233 -23.35 11.15 3.43
N ASN A 234 -23.30 12.48 3.43
CA ASN A 234 -24.29 13.30 4.13
C ASN A 234 -25.56 13.56 3.29
N HIS A 235 -26.54 14.25 3.85
CA HIS A 235 -27.81 14.58 3.16
C HIS A 235 -27.65 15.43 1.89
N LEU A 236 -26.50 16.10 1.72
CA LEU A 236 -26.18 16.90 0.54
C LEU A 236 -25.35 16.12 -0.49
N GLY A 237 -25.14 14.82 -0.29
CA GLY A 237 -24.30 13.98 -1.16
C GLY A 237 -22.80 14.23 -1.02
N LYS A 238 -22.34 14.95 0.02
CA LYS A 238 -20.90 15.17 0.24
C LYS A 238 -20.28 13.96 0.92
N HIS A 239 -19.13 13.54 0.39
CA HIS A 239 -18.39 12.39 0.88
C HIS A 239 -17.28 12.76 1.87
N LYS A 240 -17.03 11.88 2.82
CA LYS A 240 -15.89 11.95 3.74
C LYS A 240 -15.40 10.54 4.08
N LEU A 241 -14.09 10.36 4.18
CA LEU A 241 -13.48 9.09 4.57
C LEU A 241 -13.24 9.01 6.07
N ILE A 242 -13.58 7.87 6.65
CA ILE A 242 -13.20 7.47 8.00
C ILE A 242 -12.34 6.20 7.88
N ASN A 243 -11.12 6.23 8.39
CA ASN A 243 -10.24 5.05 8.34
C ASN A 243 -10.65 4.01 9.37
N ALA A 244 -10.32 2.75 9.11
CA ALA A 244 -10.54 1.62 10.01
C ALA A 244 -12.01 1.37 10.38
N VAL A 245 -12.90 1.54 9.40
CA VAL A 245 -14.30 1.12 9.51
C VAL A 245 -14.43 -0.27 8.90
N SER A 246 -15.04 -1.20 9.63
CA SER A 246 -15.33 -2.55 9.15
C SER A 246 -16.82 -2.86 9.29
N GLU A 247 -17.29 -3.89 8.60
CA GLU A 247 -18.67 -4.36 8.78
C GLU A 247 -18.91 -4.85 10.21
N GLU A 248 -17.91 -5.45 10.83
CA GLU A 248 -17.97 -5.95 12.21
C GLU A 248 -18.22 -4.81 13.20
N ASN A 249 -17.44 -3.73 13.10
CA ASN A 249 -17.58 -2.55 13.95
C ASN A 249 -19.01 -1.98 13.86
N LEU A 250 -19.51 -1.74 12.64
CA LEU A 250 -20.84 -1.13 12.46
C LEU A 250 -21.99 -2.08 12.80
N LYS A 251 -21.84 -3.39 12.59
CA LYS A 251 -22.89 -4.38 12.90
C LYS A 251 -23.14 -4.51 14.40
N THR A 252 -22.11 -4.32 15.22
CA THR A 252 -22.21 -4.45 16.69
C THR A 252 -22.69 -3.19 17.40
N ASP A 253 -22.66 -2.04 16.74
CA ASP A 253 -23.07 -0.76 17.32
C ASP A 253 -24.52 -0.41 16.92
N SER A 254 -25.40 -0.31 17.91
CA SER A 254 -26.83 -0.01 17.73
C SER A 254 -27.10 1.35 17.07
N LYS A 255 -26.10 2.23 16.98
CA LYS A 255 -26.22 3.51 16.28
C LYS A 255 -26.17 3.40 14.76
N PHE A 256 -25.92 2.20 14.22
CA PHE A 256 -25.91 1.93 12.79
C PHE A 256 -26.90 0.82 12.42
N ARG A 257 -27.60 1.00 11.31
CA ARG A 257 -28.46 -0.02 10.70
C ARG A 257 -27.93 -0.40 9.34
N LYS A 258 -27.71 -1.70 9.09
CA LYS A 258 -27.39 -2.20 7.76
C LYS A 258 -28.60 -1.99 6.84
N VAL A 259 -28.40 -1.29 5.72
CA VAL A 259 -29.45 -1.01 4.73
C VAL A 259 -29.25 -1.78 3.42
N ALA A 260 -28.00 -2.13 3.10
CA ALA A 260 -27.65 -3.03 2.01
C ALA A 260 -26.32 -3.74 2.31
N GLU A 261 -25.84 -4.58 1.39
CA GLU A 261 -24.47 -5.10 1.47
C GLU A 261 -23.47 -3.93 1.52
N HIS A 262 -22.55 -3.98 2.49
CA HIS A 262 -21.57 -2.92 2.76
C HIS A 262 -22.12 -1.51 3.06
N LEU A 263 -23.45 -1.31 3.11
CA LEU A 263 -24.06 0.01 3.30
C LEU A 263 -24.84 0.08 4.61
N TYR A 264 -24.51 1.08 5.41
CA TYR A 264 -25.09 1.34 6.72
C TYR A 264 -25.68 2.74 6.79
N GLN A 265 -26.71 2.92 7.60
CA GLN A 265 -27.31 4.21 7.92
C GLN A 265 -27.09 4.52 9.40
N VAL A 266 -26.79 5.79 9.70
CA VAL A 266 -26.68 6.32 11.06
C VAL A 266 -28.08 6.53 11.65
N GLU A 267 -28.36 6.00 12.84
CA GLU A 267 -29.69 6.03 13.47
C GLU A 267 -29.88 7.19 14.47
N GLU A 268 -28.78 7.71 15.01
CA GLU A 268 -28.75 8.84 15.95
C GLU A 268 -27.48 9.69 15.80
N ASP A 269 -27.56 10.96 16.19
CA ASP A 269 -26.44 11.89 16.15
C ASP A 269 -25.36 11.49 17.17
N HIS A 270 -24.12 11.27 16.73
CA HIS A 270 -23.04 10.88 17.62
C HIS A 270 -21.65 11.15 17.01
N PHE A 271 -20.60 10.95 17.81
CA PHE A 271 -19.22 10.91 17.33
C PHE A 271 -18.79 9.47 17.08
N TYR A 272 -18.18 9.22 15.93
CA TYR A 272 -17.57 7.95 15.55
C TYR A 272 -16.17 8.21 14.99
N GLU A 273 -15.14 7.57 15.57
CA GLU A 273 -13.73 7.75 15.16
C GLU A 273 -13.29 9.24 15.05
N GLY A 274 -13.77 10.08 15.98
CA GLY A 274 -13.47 11.52 16.01
C GLY A 274 -14.29 12.38 15.03
N PHE A 275 -15.24 11.80 14.31
CA PHE A 275 -16.12 12.50 13.38
C PHE A 275 -17.56 12.58 13.89
N TYR A 276 -18.15 13.77 13.82
CA TYR A 276 -19.58 13.93 14.09
C TYR A 276 -20.40 13.41 12.90
N LEU A 277 -21.31 12.48 13.19
CA LEU A 277 -22.22 11.85 12.25
C LEU A 277 -23.66 12.19 12.63
N SER A 278 -24.42 12.76 11.71
CA SER A 278 -25.85 13.01 11.91
C SER A 278 -26.69 11.80 11.51
N LYS A 279 -27.82 11.64 12.18
CA LYS A 279 -28.86 10.68 11.84
C LYS A 279 -29.21 10.77 10.36
N GLY A 280 -29.27 9.62 9.70
CA GLY A 280 -29.60 9.48 8.29
C GLY A 280 -28.42 9.66 7.33
N PHE A 281 -27.21 9.96 7.83
CA PHE A 281 -26.00 9.79 7.00
C PHE A 281 -25.83 8.31 6.63
N GLN A 282 -25.22 8.07 5.47
CA GLN A 282 -24.89 6.73 5.01
C GLN A 282 -23.40 6.47 5.10
N ILE A 283 -23.01 5.22 5.34
CA ILE A 283 -21.62 4.78 5.36
C ILE A 283 -21.50 3.55 4.47
N LYS A 284 -20.76 3.68 3.36
CA LYS A 284 -20.30 2.54 2.56
C LYS A 284 -18.99 2.04 3.15
N VAL A 285 -18.98 0.83 3.67
CA VAL A 285 -17.78 0.16 4.18
C VAL A 285 -17.02 -0.44 3.02
N GLU A 286 -15.72 -0.19 2.94
CA GLU A 286 -14.82 -0.89 2.03
C GLU A 286 -13.69 -1.51 2.85
N GLU A 287 -13.65 -2.84 2.83
CA GLU A 287 -12.65 -3.68 3.50
C GLU A 287 -12.20 -4.76 2.53
N ILE A 288 -11.03 -5.36 2.78
CA ILE A 288 -10.44 -6.37 1.92
C ILE A 288 -10.68 -7.75 2.53
N SER A 289 -11.15 -8.71 1.74
CA SER A 289 -11.26 -10.08 2.23
C SER A 289 -9.96 -10.86 1.99
N GLN A 290 -9.72 -11.92 2.79
CA GLN A 290 -8.62 -12.86 2.51
C GLN A 290 -8.72 -13.43 1.08
N LYS A 291 -9.94 -13.67 0.61
CA LYS A 291 -10.20 -14.16 -0.75
C LYS A 291 -9.73 -13.17 -1.82
N ASP A 292 -9.87 -11.87 -1.61
CA ASP A 292 -9.38 -10.86 -2.57
C ASP A 292 -7.86 -10.88 -2.64
N LEU A 293 -7.18 -10.95 -1.48
CA LEU A 293 -5.73 -11.08 -1.41
C LEU A 293 -5.24 -12.35 -2.12
N ASP A 294 -5.88 -13.49 -1.86
CA ASP A 294 -5.51 -14.77 -2.45
C ASP A 294 -5.73 -14.76 -3.97
N GLN A 295 -6.82 -14.14 -4.46
CA GLN A 295 -7.05 -13.99 -5.89
C GLN A 295 -6.00 -13.11 -6.58
N VAL A 296 -5.54 -12.05 -5.93
CA VAL A 296 -4.45 -11.21 -6.44
C VAL A 296 -3.13 -11.99 -6.43
N LYS A 297 -2.79 -12.65 -5.33
CA LYS A 297 -1.61 -13.52 -5.21
C LYS A 297 -1.59 -14.61 -6.29
N ASP A 298 -2.70 -15.32 -6.48
CA ASP A 298 -2.83 -16.36 -7.50
C ASP A 298 -2.67 -15.83 -8.93
N PHE A 299 -3.16 -14.61 -9.19
CA PHE A 299 -2.99 -13.95 -10.48
C PHE A 299 -1.53 -13.57 -10.73
N LEU A 300 -0.88 -12.96 -9.73
CA LEU A 300 0.52 -12.53 -9.81
C LEU A 300 1.47 -13.73 -9.90
N ASN A 301 1.22 -14.81 -9.17
CA ASN A 301 1.99 -16.06 -9.20
C ASN A 301 2.09 -16.73 -10.57
N LYS A 302 1.12 -16.46 -11.45
CA LYS A 302 1.12 -16.93 -12.85
C LYS A 302 1.95 -16.06 -13.78
N LYS A 303 2.29 -14.83 -13.37
CA LYS A 303 2.94 -13.81 -14.20
C LYS A 303 4.31 -13.40 -13.70
N LEU A 304 4.56 -13.57 -12.40
CA LEU A 304 5.79 -13.24 -11.70
C LEU A 304 6.32 -14.48 -10.97
N ASN A 305 7.64 -14.59 -10.89
CA ASN A 305 8.29 -15.74 -10.25
C ASN A 305 8.48 -15.51 -8.74
N ASN A 306 9.29 -14.52 -8.37
CA ASN A 306 9.68 -14.21 -7.00
C ASN A 306 9.48 -12.72 -6.74
N TYR A 307 8.74 -12.37 -5.70
CA TYR A 307 8.56 -11.00 -5.24
C TYR A 307 8.37 -11.02 -3.72
N ASN A 308 8.66 -9.90 -3.05
CA ASN A 308 8.25 -9.72 -1.66
C ASN A 308 6.88 -9.04 -1.62
N ILE A 309 6.14 -9.29 -0.54
CA ILE A 309 4.88 -8.62 -0.25
C ILE A 309 5.09 -7.57 0.84
N ILE A 310 4.55 -6.38 0.66
CA ILE A 310 4.55 -5.34 1.68
C ILE A 310 3.10 -4.95 1.93
N TYR A 311 2.59 -5.31 3.10
CA TYR A 311 1.20 -5.03 3.44
C TYR A 311 1.05 -3.57 3.90
N TYR A 312 0.13 -2.84 3.25
CA TYR A 312 -0.26 -1.48 3.62
C TYR A 312 -1.54 -1.55 4.49
N HIS A 313 -1.47 -1.26 5.79
CA HIS A 313 -0.30 -0.90 6.59
C HIS A 313 -0.33 -1.58 7.97
N LEU A 314 0.80 -1.57 8.69
CA LEU A 314 0.92 -2.11 10.04
C LEU A 314 0.13 -1.25 11.03
N ASP A 315 -1.11 -1.64 11.24
CA ASP A 315 -2.00 -1.09 12.26
C ASP A 315 -2.79 -2.23 12.88
N SER A 316 -2.80 -2.33 14.21
CA SER A 316 -3.44 -3.44 14.93
C SER A 316 -4.90 -3.69 14.56
N ARG A 317 -5.61 -2.68 14.03
CA ARG A 317 -7.00 -2.82 13.56
C ARG A 317 -7.14 -3.69 12.31
N PHE A 318 -6.03 -3.97 11.61
CA PHE A 318 -5.99 -4.66 10.32
C PHE A 318 -5.23 -6.00 10.33
N LEU A 319 -4.78 -6.50 11.49
CA LEU A 319 -3.86 -7.64 11.58
C LEU A 319 -4.56 -9.00 11.76
N HIS A 320 -5.60 -9.26 10.98
CA HIS A 320 -6.40 -10.49 11.05
C HIS A 320 -6.24 -11.43 9.84
N TYR A 321 -5.36 -11.08 8.89
CA TYR A 321 -5.13 -11.83 7.65
C TYR A 321 -4.11 -12.96 7.80
N GLN A 322 -4.18 -13.91 6.87
CA GLN A 322 -3.15 -14.92 6.65
C GLN A 322 -2.15 -14.39 5.62
N TYR A 323 -0.92 -14.21 6.07
CA TYR A 323 0.14 -13.51 5.34
C TYR A 323 0.90 -14.36 4.34
#